data_AF-A0A7V5UET0-F1
#
_entry.id   AF-A0A7V5UET0-F1
#
_cell.length_a   1.000
_cell.length_b   1.000
_cell.length_c   1.000
_cell.angle_alpha   90.00
_cell.angle_beta   90.00
_cell.angle_gamma   90.00
#
_symmetry.space_group_name_H-M   'P 1'
#
loop_
_entity.id
_entity.type
_entity.pdbx_description
1 polymer ?
#
loop_
_entity_poly.entity_id
_entity_poly.type
_entity_poly.pdbx_seq_one_letter_code
_entity_poly.pdbx_strand_id
1 'polypeptide(L)'
;MPNYFVHESSYVDDNVQIGEGTKIWHFSHVQSGAVIGKGCVLGQNVNVGNNVRIGNYCKIQNNVSIYEGVELEDYVFCGPSMVFTNIN
;
A
#
# COMPACT_ATOMS: atom_id res chain seq x y z
N MET A 1 -19.29 8.25 2.27
CA MET A 1 -18.16 7.88 3.17
C MET A 1 -17.05 7.34 2.28
N PRO A 2 -15.76 7.51 2.62
CA PRO A 2 -14.72 6.84 1.86
C PRO A 2 -15.00 5.33 1.89
N ASN A 3 -15.04 4.68 0.72
CA ASN A 3 -15.34 3.25 0.61
C ASN A 3 -14.13 2.38 0.99
N TYR A 4 -13.13 2.93 1.67
CA TYR A 4 -11.91 2.27 2.12
C TYR A 4 -11.67 2.60 3.60
N PHE A 5 -10.80 1.83 4.24
CA PHE A 5 -10.44 2.01 5.65
C PHE A 5 -8.98 2.41 5.78
N VAL A 6 -8.72 3.43 6.60
CA VAL A 6 -7.38 3.82 7.05
C VAL A 6 -7.42 3.91 8.57
N HIS A 7 -6.53 3.17 9.22
CA HIS A 7 -6.37 3.27 10.66
C HIS A 7 -5.89 4.68 11.06
N GLU A 8 -6.38 5.24 12.17
CA GLU A 8 -6.08 6.61 12.62
C GLU A 8 -4.58 6.88 12.87
N SER A 9 -3.80 5.82 13.08
CA SER A 9 -2.35 5.89 13.26
C SER A 9 -1.54 5.80 11.97
N SER A 10 -2.20 5.72 10.82
CA SER A 10 -1.57 5.69 9.50
C SER A 10 -1.69 7.04 8.82
N TYR A 11 -0.71 7.37 7.99
CA TYR A 11 -0.67 8.62 7.24
C TYR A 11 -0.80 8.34 5.74
N VAL A 12 -1.67 9.08 5.08
CA VAL A 12 -1.85 9.05 3.63
C VAL A 12 -1.66 10.47 3.15
N ASP A 13 -0.65 10.69 2.31
CA ASP A 13 -0.36 11.99 1.73
C ASP A 13 -1.50 12.45 0.79
N ASP A 14 -1.46 13.73 0.40
CA ASP A 14 -2.31 14.24 -0.66
C ASP A 14 -2.04 13.51 -2.00
N ASN A 15 -3.01 13.56 -2.92
CA ASN A 15 -2.91 12.98 -4.27
C ASN A 15 -2.69 11.46 -4.34
N VAL A 16 -3.12 10.72 -3.32
CA VAL A 16 -3.15 9.25 -3.33
C VAL A 16 -4.50 8.75 -3.85
N GLN A 17 -4.48 7.70 -4.67
CA GLN A 17 -5.70 7.00 -5.11
C GLN A 17 -5.82 5.65 -4.39
N ILE A 18 -6.93 5.43 -3.70
CA ILE A 18 -7.21 4.18 -2.97
C ILE A 18 -8.54 3.61 -3.45
N GLY A 19 -8.50 2.38 -3.97
CA GLY A 19 -9.67 1.66 -4.43
C GLY A 19 -10.61 1.23 -3.30
N GLU A 20 -11.87 1.01 -3.65
CA GLU A 20 -12.93 0.56 -2.73
C GLU A 20 -12.55 -0.74 -2.00
N GLY A 21 -12.95 -0.85 -0.74
CA GLY A 21 -12.74 -2.03 0.11
C GLY A 21 -11.30 -2.22 0.59
N THR A 22 -10.35 -1.38 0.16
CA THR A 22 -8.96 -1.44 0.60
C THR A 22 -8.85 -1.05 2.08
N LYS A 23 -7.99 -1.75 2.82
CA LYS A 23 -7.74 -1.54 4.24
C LYS A 23 -6.27 -1.28 4.50
N ILE A 24 -5.98 -0.14 5.11
CA ILE A 24 -4.64 0.27 5.54
C ILE A 24 -4.59 0.22 7.06
N TRP A 25 -3.82 -0.71 7.60
CA TRP A 25 -3.67 -0.91 9.04
C TRP A 25 -2.55 -0.04 9.62
N HIS A 26 -2.46 -0.07 10.95
CA HIS A 26 -1.66 0.79 11.82
C HIS A 26 -0.27 1.16 11.30
N PHE A 27 0.11 2.42 11.54
CA PHE A 27 1.48 2.92 11.34
C PHE A 27 2.00 2.77 9.90
N SER A 28 1.09 2.69 8.92
CA SER A 28 1.48 2.66 7.51
C SER A 28 1.58 4.09 6.97
N HIS A 29 2.46 4.28 5.99
CA HIS A 29 2.60 5.54 5.26
C HIS A 29 2.39 5.28 3.78
N VAL A 30 1.42 5.96 3.17
CA VAL A 30 1.20 5.95 1.73
C VAL A 30 1.53 7.33 1.16
N GLN A 31 2.59 7.37 0.35
CA GLN A 31 3.16 8.61 -0.17
C GLN A 31 2.45 9.10 -1.43
N SER A 32 2.59 10.40 -1.72
CA SER A 32 1.91 11.09 -2.82
C SER A 32 2.06 10.39 -4.17
N GLY A 33 0.98 10.39 -4.96
CA GLY A 33 0.95 9.81 -6.31
C GLY A 33 0.81 8.30 -6.36
N ALA A 34 0.84 7.60 -5.22
CA ALA A 34 0.58 6.17 -5.17
C ALA A 34 -0.85 5.84 -5.63
N VAL A 35 -0.99 4.72 -6.34
CA VAL A 35 -2.27 4.17 -6.79
C VAL A 35 -2.42 2.76 -6.24
N ILE A 36 -3.41 2.57 -5.36
CA ILE A 36 -3.72 1.29 -4.74
C ILE A 36 -5.09 0.83 -5.24
N GLY A 37 -5.15 -0.37 -5.82
CA GLY A 37 -6.38 -0.97 -6.32
C GLY A 37 -7.42 -1.27 -5.24
N LYS A 38 -8.51 -1.92 -5.64
CA LYS A 38 -9.63 -2.27 -4.74
C LYS A 38 -9.35 -3.53 -3.93
N GLY A 39 -9.93 -3.61 -2.73
CA GLY A 39 -9.91 -4.81 -1.89
C GLY A 39 -8.52 -5.22 -1.40
N CYS A 40 -7.54 -4.32 -1.41
CA CYS A 40 -6.20 -4.59 -0.91
C CYS A 40 -6.15 -4.56 0.62
N VAL A 41 -5.17 -5.26 1.19
CA VAL A 41 -4.89 -5.22 2.64
C VAL A 41 -3.43 -4.88 2.84
N LEU A 42 -3.16 -3.74 3.46
CA LEU A 42 -1.84 -3.31 3.89
C LEU A 42 -1.77 -3.48 5.41
N GLY A 43 -0.88 -4.36 5.85
CA GLY A 43 -0.65 -4.69 7.26
C GLY A 43 -0.07 -3.52 8.07
N GLN A 44 0.40 -3.81 9.28
CA GLN A 44 1.05 -2.81 10.12
C GLN A 44 2.41 -2.39 9.53
N ASN A 45 2.73 -1.10 9.63
CA ASN A 45 4.05 -0.57 9.26
C ASN A 45 4.41 -0.88 7.80
N VAL A 46 3.43 -0.76 6.89
CA VAL A 46 3.67 -0.82 5.44
C VAL A 46 4.04 0.58 4.94
N ASN A 47 5.13 0.68 4.19
CA ASN A 47 5.51 1.90 3.49
C ASN A 47 5.22 1.73 1.99
N VAL A 48 4.39 2.62 1.43
CA VAL A 48 4.14 2.70 -0.01
C VAL A 48 4.79 3.99 -0.52
N GLY A 49 5.83 3.82 -1.34
CA GLY A 49 6.61 4.92 -1.90
C GLY A 49 5.83 5.81 -2.88
N ASN A 50 6.40 6.96 -3.21
CA ASN A 50 5.85 7.85 -4.25
C ASN A 50 5.59 7.08 -5.55
N ASN A 51 4.50 7.42 -6.23
CA ASN A 51 4.15 6.92 -7.57
C ASN A 51 4.05 5.38 -7.72
N VAL A 52 4.03 4.63 -6.61
CA VAL A 52 3.89 3.17 -6.62
C VAL A 52 2.53 2.75 -7.17
N ARG A 53 2.51 1.68 -7.95
CA ARG A 53 1.29 1.06 -8.48
C ARG A 53 1.05 -0.30 -7.82
N ILE A 54 -0.09 -0.45 -7.17
CA ILE A 54 -0.56 -1.71 -6.58
C ILE A 54 -1.89 -2.06 -7.23
N GLY A 55 -1.99 -3.25 -7.82
CA GLY A 55 -3.19 -3.80 -8.41
C GLY A 55 -4.29 -4.10 -7.39
N ASN A 56 -5.32 -4.82 -7.82
CA ASN A 56 -6.47 -5.18 -7.02
C ASN A 56 -6.20 -6.41 -6.17
N TYR A 57 -6.87 -6.50 -5.02
CA TYR A 57 -6.88 -7.68 -4.14
C TYR A 57 -5.49 -8.13 -3.66
N CYS A 58 -4.50 -7.23 -3.66
CA CYS A 58 -3.18 -7.48 -3.12
C CYS A 58 -3.22 -7.62 -1.60
N LYS A 59 -2.36 -8.49 -1.07
CA LYS A 59 -2.17 -8.67 0.38
C LYS A 59 -0.73 -8.39 0.74
N ILE A 60 -0.50 -7.27 1.39
CA ILE A 60 0.81 -6.80 1.82
C ILE A 60 0.87 -6.94 3.33
N GLN A 61 1.62 -7.93 3.80
CA GLN A 61 1.74 -8.21 5.23
C GLN A 61 2.63 -7.18 5.94
N ASN A 62 2.72 -7.30 7.27
CA ASN A 62 3.41 -6.32 8.11
C ASN A 62 4.87 -6.08 7.71
N ASN A 63 5.35 -4.86 7.93
CA ASN A 63 6.74 -4.43 7.72
C ASN A 63 7.26 -4.53 6.29
N VAL A 64 6.38 -4.52 5.29
CA VAL A 64 6.79 -4.51 3.87
C VAL A 64 6.92 -3.07 3.40
N SER A 65 8.07 -2.75 2.79
CA SER A 65 8.31 -1.47 2.12
C SER A 65 8.27 -1.67 0.61
N ILE A 66 7.32 -1.01 -0.05
CA ILE A 66 7.15 -1.00 -1.50
C ILE A 66 7.73 0.33 -1.97
N TYR A 67 8.98 0.31 -2.44
CA TYR A 67 9.69 1.52 -2.84
C TYR A 67 9.17 2.06 -4.19
N GLU A 68 9.39 3.35 -4.43
CA GLU A 68 9.14 3.96 -5.75
C GLU A 68 9.77 3.11 -6.86
N GLY A 69 9.10 2.95 -7.99
CA GLY A 69 9.51 2.07 -9.09
C GLY A 69 9.09 0.61 -8.96
N VAL A 70 8.60 0.16 -7.79
CA VAL A 70 7.97 -1.16 -7.64
C VAL A 70 6.52 -1.11 -8.14
N GLU A 71 6.13 -2.12 -8.90
CA GLU A 71 4.75 -2.35 -9.34
C GLU A 71 4.29 -3.74 -8.91
N LEU A 72 3.10 -3.82 -8.31
CA LEU A 72 2.46 -5.08 -7.94
C LEU A 72 1.20 -5.26 -8.80
N GLU A 73 1.09 -6.40 -9.48
CA GLU A 73 -0.12 -6.75 -10.24
C GLU A 73 -1.25 -7.28 -9.33
N ASP A 74 -2.42 -7.54 -9.92
CA ASP A 74 -3.58 -8.06 -9.22
C ASP A 74 -3.27 -9.37 -8.47
N TYR A 75 -3.84 -9.53 -7.27
CA TYR A 75 -3.74 -10.72 -6.42
C TYR A 75 -2.33 -11.06 -5.90
N VAL A 76 -1.35 -10.18 -6.01
CA VAL A 76 -0.01 -10.38 -5.43
C VAL A 76 -0.08 -10.51 -3.90
N PHE A 77 0.73 -11.44 -3.37
CA PHE A 77 0.91 -11.65 -1.93
C PHE A 77 2.35 -11.33 -1.53
N CYS A 78 2.53 -10.29 -0.72
CA CYS A 78 3.82 -9.97 -0.08
C CYS A 78 3.80 -10.51 1.34
N GLY A 79 4.59 -11.55 1.60
CA GLY A 79 4.70 -12.16 2.94
C GLY A 79 5.28 -11.21 3.99
N PRO A 80 5.17 -11.55 5.29
CA PRO A 80 5.61 -10.68 6.37
C PRO A 80 7.09 -10.34 6.25
N SER A 81 7.42 -9.05 6.36
CA SER A 81 8.79 -8.53 6.33
C SER A 81 9.60 -8.88 5.07
N MET A 82 8.96 -9.26 3.96
CA MET A 82 9.67 -9.37 2.68
C MET A 82 10.16 -7.98 2.24
N VAL A 83 11.28 -7.95 1.54
CA VAL A 83 11.97 -6.69 1.20
C VAL A 83 12.03 -6.57 -0.31
N PHE A 84 11.37 -5.55 -0.86
CA PHE A 84 11.68 -5.06 -2.20
C PHE A 84 12.96 -4.24 -2.15
N THR A 85 13.63 -4.11 -3.28
CA THR A 85 14.70 -3.14 -3.45
C THR A 85 14.42 -2.35 -4.72
N ASN A 86 14.88 -1.10 -4.74
CA ASN A 86 15.07 -0.38 -5.98
C ASN A 86 16.53 0.09 -5.98
N ILE A 87 17.30 -0.30 -7.01
CA ILE A 87 18.74 -0.03 -7.14
C ILE A 87 19.04 1.09 -8.15
N ASN A 88 18.02 1.84 -8.58
CA ASN A 88 18.19 2.98 -9.47
C ASN A 88 18.48 4.28 -8.71
#